data_AF-A0A918FDW6-F1
#
_entry.id   AF-A0A918FDW6-F1
#
_cell.length_a   1.000
_cell.length_b   1.000
_cell.length_c   1.000
_cell.angle_alpha   90.00
_cell.angle_beta   90.00
_cell.angle_gamma   90.00
#
_symmetry.space_group_name_H-M   'P 1'
#
loop_
_entity.id
_entity.type
_entity.pdbx_description
1 polymer ?
#
loop_
_entity_poly.entity_id
_entity_poly.type
_entity_poly.pdbx_seq_one_letter_code
_entity_poly.pdbx_strand_id
1 'polypeptide(L)'
;MSYSDRATRAALPVSEPAEPAEVAGPPEPAEPPEPAEPATSAASAASAEPAEPVEPAAPADLWQTIDALWAWLDADQPIAGREALLLRVLKLSEEVGEVAQAVIGVTGQNPRKGTSHTWEDVESELCDVVITALVALRTLTPGAPEVFARHLARVAGRSLGTTAP
;
A
#
# COMPACT_ATOMS: atom_id res chain seq x y z
N MET A 1 -44.36 -67.01 -10.02
CA MET A 1 -45.16 -66.58 -8.86
C MET A 1 -44.39 -65.46 -8.18
N SER A 2 -44.83 -64.20 -8.28
CA SER A 2 -45.83 -63.54 -7.39
C SER A 2 -45.15 -63.11 -6.08
N TYR A 3 -45.19 -61.88 -5.55
CA TYR A 3 -46.02 -60.71 -5.79
C TYR A 3 -45.31 -59.48 -5.16
N SER A 4 -45.54 -58.30 -5.74
CA SER A 4 -45.59 -56.96 -5.12
C SER A 4 -44.61 -56.55 -4.02
N ASP A 5 -43.92 -55.42 -4.25
CA ASP A 5 -44.22 -54.29 -3.38
C ASP A 5 -44.29 -52.97 -4.18
N ARG A 6 -45.44 -52.31 -4.04
CA ARG A 6 -45.89 -51.16 -4.81
C ARG A 6 -45.96 -50.00 -3.82
N ALA A 7 -44.85 -49.32 -3.60
CA ALA A 7 -44.83 -48.15 -2.74
C ALA A 7 -45.53 -46.98 -3.44
N THR A 8 -46.70 -46.65 -2.90
CA THR A 8 -47.61 -45.58 -3.27
C THR A 8 -46.91 -44.22 -3.27
N ARG A 9 -46.92 -43.53 -4.42
CA ARG A 9 -46.50 -42.14 -4.56
C ARG A 9 -47.57 -41.26 -3.91
N ALA A 10 -47.35 -40.84 -2.67
CA ALA A 10 -48.16 -39.80 -2.03
C ALA A 10 -47.88 -38.45 -2.73
N ALA A 11 -48.92 -37.81 -3.26
CA ALA A 11 -48.84 -36.45 -3.75
C ALA A 11 -48.74 -35.51 -2.54
N LEU A 12 -47.63 -34.76 -2.43
CA LEU A 12 -47.51 -33.68 -1.46
C LEU A 12 -48.38 -32.50 -1.92
N PRO A 13 -49.11 -31.82 -1.01
CA PRO A 13 -49.95 -30.69 -1.37
C PRO A 13 -49.09 -29.51 -1.82
N VAL A 14 -49.47 -28.90 -2.95
CA VAL A 14 -48.86 -27.66 -3.45
C VAL A 14 -49.40 -26.52 -2.60
N SER A 15 -48.55 -25.90 -1.80
CA SER A 15 -48.86 -24.70 -1.01
C SER A 15 -48.97 -23.48 -1.93
N GLU A 16 -50.02 -22.67 -1.76
CA GLU A 16 -50.15 -21.37 -2.41
C GLU A 16 -49.04 -20.40 -1.97
N PRO A 17 -48.60 -19.48 -2.85
CA PRO A 17 -47.61 -18.47 -2.50
C PRO A 17 -48.21 -17.40 -1.56
N ALA A 18 -47.44 -17.03 -0.54
CA ALA A 18 -47.77 -15.95 0.38
C ALA A 18 -47.72 -14.57 -0.32
N GLU A 19 -48.65 -13.68 0.04
CA GLU A 19 -48.63 -12.28 -0.42
C GLU A 19 -47.35 -11.56 0.04
N PRO A 20 -46.79 -10.65 -0.79
CA PRO A 20 -45.61 -9.88 -0.40
C PRO A 20 -45.96 -8.87 0.69
N ALA A 21 -45.13 -8.86 1.74
CA ALA A 21 -45.20 -7.87 2.80
C ALA A 21 -44.91 -6.45 2.26
N GLU A 22 -45.71 -5.49 2.70
CA GLU A 22 -45.56 -4.06 2.38
C GLU A 22 -44.21 -3.55 2.94
N VAL A 23 -43.35 -3.04 2.05
CA VAL A 23 -42.05 -2.48 2.42
C VAL A 23 -42.27 -1.10 3.05
N ALA A 24 -41.96 -0.99 4.34
CA ALA A 24 -41.92 0.29 5.04
C ALA A 24 -40.91 1.23 4.36
N GLY A 25 -41.32 2.47 4.08
CA GLY A 25 -40.46 3.50 3.50
C GLY A 25 -39.25 3.84 4.39
N PRO A 26 -38.21 4.45 3.81
CA PRO A 26 -37.00 4.79 4.56
C PRO A 26 -37.32 5.73 5.74
N PRO A 27 -36.63 5.58 6.89
CA PRO A 27 -36.81 6.46 8.03
C PRO A 27 -36.38 7.89 7.69
N GLU A 28 -37.07 8.85 8.29
CA GLU A 28 -36.78 10.28 8.17
C GLU A 28 -35.37 10.61 8.71
N PRO A 29 -34.60 11.50 8.06
CA PRO A 29 -33.23 11.81 8.49
C PRO A 29 -33.20 12.48 9.87
N ALA A 30 -32.24 12.06 10.69
CA ALA A 30 -32.00 12.63 12.01
C ALA A 30 -31.50 14.09 11.92
N GLU A 31 -31.97 14.91 12.87
CA GLU A 31 -31.61 16.32 13.01
C GLU A 31 -30.11 16.47 13.35
N PRO A 32 -29.39 17.45 12.77
CA PRO A 32 -27.96 17.63 13.04
C PRO A 32 -27.70 18.13 14.47
N PRO A 33 -26.58 17.72 15.11
CA PRO A 33 -26.24 18.18 16.45
C PRO A 33 -25.86 19.67 16.47
N GLU A 34 -26.21 20.35 17.57
CA GLU A 34 -25.85 21.75 17.82
C GLU A 34 -24.33 21.98 17.86
N PRO A 35 -23.84 23.16 17.42
CA PRO A 35 -22.41 23.46 17.41
C PRO A 35 -21.86 23.67 18.81
N ALA A 36 -20.71 23.04 19.09
CA ALA A 36 -19.98 23.20 20.35
C ALA A 36 -19.37 24.60 20.48
N GLU A 37 -19.46 25.19 21.68
CA GLU A 37 -18.87 26.49 22.02
C GLU A 37 -17.33 26.47 21.96
N PRO A 38 -16.68 27.60 21.63
CA PRO A 38 -15.23 27.65 21.49
C PRO A 38 -14.53 27.67 22.85
N ALA A 39 -13.74 26.63 23.14
CA ALA A 39 -12.83 26.62 24.27
C ALA A 39 -11.63 27.55 23.99
N THR A 40 -11.59 28.69 24.69
CA THR A 40 -10.38 29.52 24.79
C THR A 40 -9.42 28.89 25.80
N SER A 41 -8.28 28.38 25.34
CA SER A 41 -7.15 28.03 26.21
C SER A 41 -5.88 28.67 25.67
N ALA A 42 -5.26 29.48 26.54
CA ALA A 42 -4.15 30.36 26.23
C ALA A 42 -2.87 29.58 25.88
N ALA A 43 -2.26 29.93 24.75
CA ALA A 43 -0.94 29.45 24.35
C ALA A 43 0.14 30.11 25.24
N SER A 44 0.96 29.27 25.87
CA SER A 44 2.22 29.68 26.48
C SER A 44 3.28 29.82 25.38
N ALA A 45 3.70 31.05 25.12
CA ALA A 45 4.76 31.35 24.16
C ALA A 45 6.14 31.11 24.82
N ALA A 46 6.74 29.95 24.54
CA ALA A 46 8.18 29.76 24.68
C ALA A 46 8.82 30.10 23.33
N SER A 47 9.71 31.09 23.33
CA SER A 47 10.43 31.58 22.16
C SER A 47 11.15 30.45 21.42
N ALA A 48 10.75 30.20 20.18
CA ALA A 48 11.52 29.38 19.25
C ALA A 48 12.63 30.25 18.64
N GLU A 49 13.89 29.84 18.80
CA GLU A 49 14.99 30.36 18.00
C GLU A 49 14.73 30.07 16.51
N PRO A 50 15.13 30.95 15.58
CA PRO A 50 14.95 30.70 14.17
C PRO A 50 15.85 29.53 13.75
N ALA A 51 15.22 28.44 13.31
CA ALA A 51 15.92 27.32 12.70
C ALA A 51 16.69 27.83 11.46
N GLU A 52 18.01 27.65 11.47
CA GLU A 52 18.83 27.91 10.29
C GLU A 52 18.32 27.06 9.11
N PRO A 53 18.38 27.58 7.87
CA PRO A 53 18.05 26.78 6.70
C PRO A 53 19.03 25.60 6.63
N VAL A 54 18.51 24.39 6.88
CA VAL A 54 19.24 23.15 6.68
C VAL A 54 19.53 23.05 5.18
N GLU A 55 20.74 23.41 4.78
CA GLU A 55 21.24 23.11 3.44
C GLU A 55 21.06 21.61 3.18
N PRO A 56 20.58 21.20 1.99
CA PRO A 56 20.35 19.79 1.72
C PRO A 56 21.69 19.06 1.87
N ALA A 57 21.80 18.28 2.93
CA ALA A 57 22.96 17.43 3.18
C ALA A 57 23.22 16.64 1.89
N ALA A 58 24.45 16.69 1.39
CA ALA A 58 24.88 15.86 0.28
C ALA A 58 24.36 14.44 0.52
N PRO A 59 23.79 13.75 -0.49
CA PRO A 59 23.15 12.47 -0.29
C PRO A 59 24.17 11.58 0.43
N ALA A 60 23.86 11.22 1.68
CA ALA A 60 24.62 10.22 2.39
C ALA A 60 24.75 9.03 1.44
N ASP A 61 25.97 8.48 1.33
CA ASP A 61 26.26 7.34 0.46
C ASP A 61 25.08 6.37 0.48
N LEU A 62 24.51 6.08 -0.70
CA LEU A 62 23.23 5.38 -0.84
C LEU A 62 23.15 4.18 0.11
N TRP A 63 24.22 3.40 0.18
CA TRP A 63 24.28 2.21 1.01
C TRP A 63 24.41 2.49 2.51
N GLN A 64 25.07 3.57 2.92
CA GLN A 64 25.05 4.02 4.32
C GLN A 64 23.63 4.41 4.75
N THR A 65 22.89 5.08 3.88
CA THR A 65 21.48 5.43 4.13
C THR A 65 20.61 4.17 4.22
N ILE A 66 20.74 3.24 3.27
CA ILE A 66 20.01 1.97 3.28
C ILE A 66 20.37 1.12 4.50
N ASP A 67 21.63 1.10 4.92
CA ASP A 67 22.07 0.41 6.15
C ASP A 67 21.43 1.02 7.40
N ALA A 68 21.36 2.36 7.48
CA ALA A 68 20.72 3.05 8.58
C ALA A 68 19.21 2.76 8.63
N LEU A 69 18.51 2.80 7.48
CA LEU A 69 17.10 2.45 7.37
C LEU A 69 16.84 0.98 7.73
N TRP A 70 17.68 0.07 7.24
CA TRP A 70 17.60 -1.34 7.58
C TRP A 70 17.79 -1.56 9.08
N ALA A 71 18.81 -0.95 9.69
CA ALA A 71 19.10 -1.09 11.12
C ALA A 71 17.97 -0.53 11.99
N TRP A 72 17.39 0.61 11.61
CA TRP A 72 16.22 1.18 12.28
C TRP A 72 15.02 0.23 12.21
N LEU A 73 14.70 -0.30 11.03
CA LEU A 73 13.61 -1.27 10.86
C LEU A 73 13.84 -2.59 11.62
N ASP A 74 15.09 -3.03 11.75
CA ASP A 74 15.42 -4.28 12.44
C ASP A 74 15.35 -4.14 13.96
N ALA A 75 15.65 -2.95 14.49
CA ALA A 75 15.60 -2.67 15.92
C ALA A 75 14.17 -2.71 16.49
N ASP A 76 13.18 -2.29 15.69
CA ASP A 76 11.79 -2.12 16.12
C ASP A 76 10.86 -3.30 15.75
N GLN A 77 11.40 -4.40 15.22
CA GLN A 77 10.60 -5.54 14.73
C GLN A 77 10.58 -6.73 15.70
N PRO A 78 9.39 -7.23 16.11
CA PRO A 78 9.28 -8.47 16.87
C PRO A 78 9.55 -9.73 16.03
N ILE A 79 9.53 -9.60 14.71
CA ILE A 79 9.70 -10.70 13.75
C ILE A 79 11.11 -10.61 13.13
N ALA A 80 11.87 -11.71 13.19
CA ALA A 80 13.26 -11.76 12.75
C ALA A 80 13.53 -12.84 11.69
N GLY A 81 14.71 -12.80 11.08
CA GLY A 81 15.18 -13.83 10.16
C GLY A 81 14.35 -13.94 8.87
N ARG A 82 14.00 -15.17 8.47
CA ARG A 82 13.37 -15.43 7.17
C ARG A 82 11.97 -14.79 7.04
N GLU A 83 11.22 -14.72 8.13
CA GLU A 83 9.88 -14.13 8.10
C GLU A 83 9.95 -12.62 7.88
N ALA A 84 10.87 -11.93 8.55
CA ALA A 84 11.12 -10.50 8.34
C ALA A 84 11.51 -10.18 6.89
N LEU A 85 12.32 -11.05 6.27
CA LEU A 85 12.63 -10.95 4.85
C LEU A 85 11.37 -11.09 3.98
N LEU A 86 10.53 -12.10 4.24
CA LEU A 86 9.30 -12.31 3.46
C LEU A 86 8.36 -11.13 3.56
N LEU A 87 8.20 -10.54 4.76
CA LEU A 87 7.38 -9.34 4.96
C LEU A 87 7.94 -8.13 4.19
N ARG A 88 9.25 -7.91 4.20
CA ARG A 88 9.90 -6.85 3.40
C ARG A 88 9.73 -7.07 1.90
N VAL A 89 9.73 -8.32 1.43
CA VAL A 89 9.42 -8.64 0.03
C VAL A 89 7.94 -8.38 -0.29
N LEU A 90 7.02 -8.67 0.62
CA LEU A 90 5.59 -8.37 0.42
C LEU A 90 5.31 -6.87 0.34
N LYS A 91 6.03 -6.04 1.11
CA LYS A 91 5.92 -4.58 1.09
C LYS A 91 6.13 -3.99 -0.32
N LEU A 92 6.95 -4.62 -1.16
CA LEU A 92 7.11 -4.21 -2.57
C LEU A 92 5.78 -4.18 -3.36
N SER A 93 4.84 -5.07 -3.03
CA SER A 93 3.55 -5.10 -3.73
C SER A 93 2.66 -3.93 -3.33
N GLU A 94 2.81 -3.44 -2.10
CA GLU A 94 2.14 -2.24 -1.60
C GLU A 94 2.67 -1.01 -2.32
N GLU A 95 3.99 -0.80 -2.33
CA GLU A 95 4.63 0.35 -3.01
C GLU A 95 4.31 0.39 -4.52
N VAL A 96 4.30 -0.77 -5.19
CA VAL A 96 3.89 -0.84 -6.61
C VAL A 96 2.42 -0.48 -6.78
N GLY A 97 1.57 -0.79 -5.80
CA GLY A 97 0.18 -0.37 -5.76
C GLY A 97 0.03 1.15 -5.61
N GLU A 98 0.89 1.78 -4.81
CA GLU A 98 0.92 3.24 -4.62
C GLU A 98 1.39 3.96 -5.90
N VAL A 99 2.44 3.45 -6.58
CA VAL A 99 2.81 3.91 -7.93
C VAL A 99 1.62 3.82 -8.89
N ALA A 100 0.90 2.69 -8.90
CA ALA A 100 -0.26 2.53 -9.77
C ALA A 100 -1.37 3.54 -9.42
N GLN A 101 -1.60 3.81 -8.14
CA GLN A 101 -2.54 4.82 -7.68
C GLN A 101 -2.15 6.23 -8.13
N ALA A 102 -0.88 6.60 -8.00
CA ALA A 102 -0.36 7.89 -8.45
C ALA A 102 -0.50 8.04 -9.97
N VAL A 103 -0.17 7.00 -10.75
CA VAL A 103 -0.33 6.98 -12.21
C VAL A 103 -1.80 7.15 -12.61
N ILE A 104 -2.73 6.42 -12.00
CA ILE A 104 -4.18 6.58 -12.24
C ILE A 104 -4.62 8.01 -11.90
N GLY A 105 -4.06 8.57 -10.83
CA GLY A 105 -4.28 9.93 -10.38
C GLY A 105 -3.84 10.99 -11.37
N VAL A 106 -2.62 10.92 -11.90
CA VAL A 106 -2.09 11.91 -12.84
C VAL A 106 -2.69 11.77 -14.24
N THR A 107 -3.04 10.55 -14.65
CA THR A 107 -3.67 10.28 -15.96
C THR A 107 -5.18 10.52 -15.97
N GLY A 108 -5.78 10.83 -14.81
CA GLY A 108 -7.21 11.13 -14.69
C GLY A 108 -8.13 9.95 -15.00
N GLN A 109 -7.63 8.72 -14.94
CA GLN A 109 -8.39 7.51 -15.33
C GLN A 109 -9.51 7.16 -14.34
N ASN A 110 -9.67 7.93 -13.27
CA ASN A 110 -10.77 7.80 -12.32
C ASN A 110 -11.86 8.85 -12.61
N PRO A 111 -12.95 8.50 -13.33
CA PRO A 111 -13.91 9.49 -13.84
C PRO A 111 -14.62 10.30 -12.76
N ARG A 112 -14.68 9.78 -11.52
CA ARG A 112 -15.28 10.46 -10.35
C ARG A 112 -14.35 11.44 -9.65
N LYS A 113 -13.04 11.43 -9.93
CA LYS A 113 -12.04 12.25 -9.21
C LYS A 113 -11.22 13.19 -10.12
N GLY A 114 -11.26 13.00 -11.44
CA GLY A 114 -10.40 13.77 -12.35
C GLY A 114 -8.91 13.53 -12.07
N THR A 115 -8.06 14.50 -12.39
CA THR A 115 -6.63 14.44 -12.07
C THR A 115 -6.42 14.76 -10.59
N SER A 116 -5.87 13.82 -9.82
CA SER A 116 -5.69 13.96 -8.36
C SER A 116 -4.25 13.90 -7.88
N HIS A 117 -3.31 13.58 -8.76
CA HIS A 117 -1.87 13.49 -8.48
C HIS A 117 -1.09 14.22 -9.59
N THR A 118 0.17 14.45 -9.31
CA THR A 118 1.19 15.02 -10.20
C THR A 118 2.14 13.92 -10.68
N TRP A 119 3.00 14.24 -11.65
CA TRP A 119 4.10 13.36 -12.03
C TRP A 119 5.18 13.28 -10.95
N GLU A 120 5.34 14.32 -10.13
CA GLU A 120 6.24 14.33 -8.97
C GLU A 120 5.81 13.28 -7.93
N ASP A 121 4.49 13.10 -7.74
CA ASP A 121 3.98 12.02 -6.88
C ASP A 121 4.39 10.65 -7.45
N VAL A 122 4.28 10.44 -8.77
CA VAL A 122 4.73 9.18 -9.39
C VAL A 122 6.24 8.96 -9.20
N GLU A 123 7.05 10.02 -9.32
CA GLU A 123 8.49 9.95 -9.06
C GLU A 123 8.79 9.56 -7.60
N SER A 124 8.07 10.13 -6.64
CA SER A 124 8.18 9.77 -5.22
C SER A 124 7.86 8.30 -4.99
N GLU A 125 6.72 7.82 -5.47
CA GLU A 125 6.30 6.43 -5.28
C GLU A 125 7.29 5.43 -5.94
N LEU A 126 7.88 5.80 -7.09
CA LEU A 126 8.93 5.00 -7.71
C LEU A 126 10.20 4.95 -6.85
N CYS A 127 10.54 6.04 -6.16
CA CYS A 127 11.64 6.05 -5.21
C CYS A 127 11.35 5.14 -4.01
N ASP A 128 10.11 5.12 -3.50
CA ASP A 128 9.70 4.25 -2.40
C ASP A 128 9.80 2.76 -2.77
N VAL A 129 9.44 2.39 -4.01
CA VAL A 129 9.68 1.05 -4.56
C VAL A 129 11.19 0.71 -4.56
N VAL A 130 12.04 1.63 -5.05
CA VAL A 130 13.50 1.42 -5.12
C VAL A 130 14.09 1.26 -3.72
N ILE A 131 13.73 2.14 -2.78
CA ILE A 131 14.21 2.10 -1.39
C ILE A 131 13.78 0.79 -0.74
N THR A 132 12.52 0.41 -0.86
CA THR A 132 11.98 -0.85 -0.32
C THR A 132 12.71 -2.07 -0.89
N ALA A 133 13.02 -2.06 -2.19
CA ALA A 133 13.77 -3.14 -2.83
C ALA A 133 15.22 -3.23 -2.32
N LEU A 134 15.88 -2.10 -2.12
CA LEU A 134 17.25 -2.06 -1.58
C LEU A 134 17.30 -2.51 -0.12
N VAL A 135 16.33 -2.12 0.71
CA VAL A 135 16.20 -2.60 2.10
C VAL A 135 15.91 -4.10 2.15
N ALA A 136 15.03 -4.62 1.28
CA ALA A 136 14.77 -6.05 1.18
C ALA A 136 16.04 -6.83 0.74
N LEU A 137 16.80 -6.30 -0.22
CA LEU A 137 18.08 -6.90 -0.63
C LEU A 137 19.10 -6.88 0.52
N ARG A 138 19.17 -5.78 1.28
CA ARG A 138 20.05 -5.67 2.45
C ARG A 138 19.66 -6.61 3.59
N THR A 139 18.38 -6.90 3.72
CA THR A 139 17.88 -7.93 4.65
C THR A 139 18.30 -9.33 4.23
N LEU A 140 18.28 -9.61 2.92
CA LEU A 140 18.68 -10.90 2.37
C LEU A 140 20.20 -11.16 2.50
N THR A 141 21.01 -10.12 2.34
CA THR A 141 22.47 -10.25 2.37
C THR A 141 23.16 -8.98 2.85
N PRO A 142 24.19 -9.08 3.72
CA PRO A 142 25.01 -7.93 4.07
C PRO A 142 25.85 -7.42 2.89
N GLY A 143 26.12 -8.25 1.88
CA GLY A 143 26.83 -7.87 0.64
C GLY A 143 25.90 -7.29 -0.44
N ALA A 144 24.83 -6.62 -0.03
CA ALA A 144 23.85 -6.02 -0.95
C ALA A 144 24.48 -5.01 -1.93
N PRO A 145 25.43 -4.14 -1.54
CA PRO A 145 26.11 -3.23 -2.46
C PRO A 145 26.76 -3.95 -3.63
N GLU A 146 27.55 -4.99 -3.36
CA GLU A 146 28.28 -5.73 -4.39
C GLU A 146 27.35 -6.57 -5.25
N VAL A 147 26.29 -7.15 -4.65
CA VAL A 147 25.28 -7.92 -5.39
C VAL A 147 24.54 -7.02 -6.37
N PHE A 148 24.08 -5.86 -5.92
CA PHE A 148 23.38 -4.89 -6.75
C PHE A 148 24.30 -4.37 -7.86
N ALA A 149 25.50 -3.88 -7.53
CA ALA A 149 26.45 -3.34 -8.50
C ALA A 149 26.81 -4.37 -9.59
N ARG A 150 27.09 -5.62 -9.19
CA ARG A 150 27.37 -6.71 -10.13
C ARG A 150 26.16 -7.02 -11.02
N HIS A 151 24.96 -6.99 -10.46
CA HIS A 151 23.74 -7.23 -11.23
C HIS A 151 23.47 -6.11 -12.23
N LEU A 152 23.57 -4.86 -11.79
CA LEU A 152 23.42 -3.68 -12.62
C LEU A 152 24.44 -3.65 -13.76
N ALA A 153 25.72 -3.89 -13.47
CA ALA A 153 26.77 -3.95 -14.49
C ALA A 153 26.51 -5.03 -15.55
N ARG A 154 26.00 -6.21 -15.13
CA ARG A 154 25.62 -7.28 -16.05
C ARG A 154 24.46 -6.88 -16.95
N VAL A 155 23.41 -6.25 -16.39
CA VAL A 155 22.25 -5.78 -17.15
C VAL A 155 22.67 -4.68 -18.12
N ALA A 156 23.47 -3.71 -17.67
CA ALA A 156 24.02 -2.65 -18.50
C ALA A 156 24.88 -3.20 -19.64
N GLY A 157 25.82 -4.11 -19.37
CA GLY A 157 26.67 -4.72 -20.39
C GLY A 157 25.88 -5.52 -21.44
N ARG A 158 24.76 -6.15 -21.04
CA ARG A 158 23.86 -6.85 -21.97
C ARG A 158 23.01 -5.88 -22.80
N SER A 159 22.45 -4.85 -22.17
CA SER A 159 21.44 -3.98 -22.79
C SER A 159 22.06 -2.82 -23.59
N LEU A 160 23.20 -2.30 -23.14
CA LEU A 160 23.90 -1.16 -23.71
C LEU A 160 25.16 -1.56 -24.49
N GLY A 161 25.34 -2.85 -24.79
CA GLY A 161 26.57 -3.45 -25.32
C GLY A 161 27.30 -2.57 -26.34
N THR A 162 28.64 -2.57 -26.27
CA THR A 162 29.57 -1.72 -27.04
C THR A 162 28.99 -1.34 -28.40
N THR A 163 28.58 -0.08 -28.52
CA THR A 163 28.47 0.57 -29.82
C THR A 163 29.88 0.62 -30.40
N ALA A 164 30.30 -0.45 -31.09
CA ALA A 164 31.53 -0.42 -31.85
C ALA A 164 31.30 0.51 -33.05
N PRO A 165 32.21 1.46 -33.34
CA PRO A 165 32.16 2.26 -34.56
C PRO A 165 32.31 1.40 -35.83
#